data_AF-A0A7C4VUG8-F1
#
_entry.id   AF-A0A7C4VUG8-F1
#
_cell.length_a   1.000
_cell.length_b   1.000
_cell.length_c   1.000
_cell.angle_alpha   90.00
_cell.angle_beta   90.00
_cell.angle_gamma   90.00
#
_symmetry.space_group_name_H-M   'P 1'
#
loop_
_entity.id
_entity.type
_entity.pdbx_description
1 polymer ?
#
loop_
_entity_poly.entity_id
_entity_poly.type
_entity_poly.pdbx_seq_one_letter_code
_entity_poly.pdbx_strand_id
1 'polypeptide(L)'
;MTHPTVNQQPSEFLLTILFLQFIASITMFIDVPVARQVIGFVYLTFVPGITVIKLLKMKVSGLAETLLFAAGLSIASLMLIGLFVNQLNSLCGILKPLSLTFLLPAINTFVLICVVVAYLRGVKERTQLFIFRVENPLIVLLLLCIPPLSIVGAITSGAYGDNRILLFTLIIIAIVFIVTVFSKKAISSRLYPLIVLVIALSMVYHAALISDKLVHFGSDVPGEVFVQKIVERDGYWNPRGPHPESESVGRSHAMLGVTLLPTIYSILLNLDSILVFKLFYSLLFALVPLGLFILWKNFVSEKFAFVSAFLFMSF
;
A
#
# COMPACT_ATOMS: atom_id res chain seq x y z
N MET A 1 24.56 -4.05 46.70
CA MET A 1 24.10 -4.46 45.35
C MET A 1 22.93 -3.59 44.97
N THR A 2 23.21 -2.47 44.31
CA THR A 2 22.21 -1.55 43.79
C THR A 2 21.83 -2.02 42.39
N HIS A 3 20.61 -2.56 42.24
CA HIS A 3 20.01 -2.75 40.94
C HIS A 3 20.03 -1.41 40.20
N PRO A 4 20.56 -1.31 38.97
CA PRO A 4 20.38 -0.11 38.19
C PRO A 4 18.89 -0.09 37.81
N THR A 5 18.17 0.87 38.37
CA THR A 5 16.87 1.29 37.84
C THR A 5 17.11 1.73 36.41
N VAL A 6 16.85 0.83 35.46
CA VAL A 6 16.74 1.18 34.04
C VAL A 6 15.63 2.19 33.99
N ASN A 7 15.98 3.45 33.85
CA ASN A 7 15.05 4.54 33.62
C ASN A 7 14.45 4.28 32.23
N GLN A 8 13.39 3.47 32.19
CA GLN A 8 12.71 3.05 30.97
C GLN A 8 11.85 4.22 30.51
N GLN A 9 12.49 5.19 29.86
CA GLN A 9 11.74 6.07 28.98
C GLN A 9 10.98 5.17 27.98
N PRO A 10 9.67 5.44 27.74
CA PRO A 10 8.96 4.73 26.70
C PRO A 10 9.77 4.87 25.41
N SER A 11 9.97 3.77 24.70
CA SER A 11 10.71 3.81 23.44
C SER A 11 10.04 4.84 22.53
N GLU A 12 10.81 5.77 21.94
CA GLU A 12 10.28 6.83 21.07
C GLU A 12 9.38 6.23 19.98
N PHE A 13 9.71 5.01 19.55
CA PHE A 13 8.89 4.23 18.65
C PHE A 13 7.50 3.86 19.19
N LEU A 14 7.39 3.40 20.43
CA LEU A 14 6.09 3.07 21.03
C LEU A 14 5.20 4.32 21.06
N LEU A 15 5.76 5.46 21.47
CA LEU A 15 5.04 6.74 21.46
C LEU A 15 4.58 7.13 20.05
N THR A 16 5.46 6.95 19.05
CA THR A 16 5.13 7.22 17.64
C THR A 16 3.97 6.35 17.15
N ILE A 17 3.97 5.05 17.48
CA ILE A 17 2.89 4.14 17.08
C ILE A 17 1.58 4.48 17.79
N LEU A 18 1.61 4.79 19.09
CA LEU A 18 0.42 5.24 19.83
C LEU A 18 -0.15 6.54 19.26
N PHE A 19 0.71 7.48 18.87
CA PHE A 19 0.31 8.72 18.22
C PHE A 19 -0.34 8.46 16.85
N LEU A 20 0.26 7.60 16.02
CA LEU A 20 -0.31 7.21 14.73
C LEU A 20 -1.65 6.49 14.88
N GLN A 21 -1.78 5.60 15.87
CA GLN A 21 -3.04 4.93 16.21
C GLN A 21 -4.12 5.92 16.62
N PHE A 22 -3.77 6.88 17.47
CA PHE A 22 -4.70 7.90 17.94
C PHE A 22 -5.21 8.76 16.79
N ILE A 23 -4.31 9.30 15.95
CA ILE A 23 -4.70 10.12 14.80
C ILE A 23 -5.54 9.32 13.81
N ALA A 24 -5.11 8.11 13.44
CA ALA A 24 -5.85 7.27 12.49
C ALA A 24 -7.24 6.91 13.03
N SER A 25 -7.35 6.62 14.33
CA SER A 25 -8.64 6.29 14.94
C SER A 25 -9.57 7.51 14.96
N ILE A 26 -9.08 8.69 15.36
CA ILE A 26 -9.88 9.92 15.37
C ILE A 26 -10.38 10.27 13.97
N THR A 27 -9.51 10.21 12.96
CA THR A 27 -9.90 10.58 11.59
C THR A 27 -10.94 9.62 11.02
N MET A 28 -10.86 8.32 11.35
CA MET A 28 -11.85 7.32 10.94
C MET A 28 -13.18 7.41 11.71
N PHE A 29 -13.15 7.69 13.02
CA PHE A 29 -14.37 7.79 13.83
C PHE A 29 -15.14 9.10 13.61
N ILE A 30 -14.43 10.22 13.45
CA ILE A 30 -15.06 11.54 13.20
C ILE A 30 -15.41 11.72 11.72
N ASP A 31 -14.94 10.82 10.85
CA ASP A 31 -15.15 10.86 9.40
C ASP A 31 -14.65 12.17 8.76
N VAL A 32 -13.42 12.58 9.11
CA VAL A 32 -12.81 13.80 8.57
C VAL A 32 -12.48 13.58 7.08
N PRO A 33 -13.12 14.30 6.14
CA PRO A 33 -12.90 14.07 4.71
C PRO A 33 -11.45 14.31 4.31
N VAL A 34 -10.96 13.53 3.34
CA VAL A 34 -9.57 13.47 2.86
C VAL A 34 -8.58 12.95 3.90
N ALA A 35 -8.61 13.47 5.13
CA ALA A 35 -7.72 13.05 6.22
C ALA A 35 -7.95 11.58 6.59
N ARG A 36 -9.21 11.12 6.64
CA ARG A 36 -9.57 9.71 6.84
C ARG A 36 -8.93 8.82 5.78
N GLN A 37 -9.08 9.18 4.50
CA GLN A 37 -8.55 8.39 3.39
C GLN A 37 -7.03 8.37 3.39
N VAL A 38 -6.36 9.53 3.49
CA VAL A 38 -4.90 9.62 3.40
C VAL A 38 -4.21 9.02 4.62
N ILE A 39 -4.59 9.45 5.83
CA ILE A 39 -3.96 8.97 7.07
C ILE A 39 -4.32 7.51 7.30
N GLY A 40 -5.59 7.16 7.08
CA GLY A 40 -6.04 5.78 7.24
C GLY A 40 -5.36 4.84 6.26
N PHE A 41 -5.21 5.23 4.99
CA PHE A 41 -4.48 4.43 4.02
C PHE A 41 -3.02 4.23 4.43
N VAL A 42 -2.30 5.30 4.75
CA VAL A 42 -0.90 5.21 5.20
C VAL A 42 -0.77 4.33 6.44
N TYR A 43 -1.68 4.47 7.41
CA TYR A 43 -1.71 3.64 8.61
C TYR A 43 -1.92 2.17 8.25
N LEU A 44 -2.97 1.83 7.52
CA LEU A 44 -3.33 0.45 7.16
C LEU A 44 -2.28 -0.20 6.25
N THR A 45 -1.67 0.53 5.34
CA THR A 45 -0.69 -0.03 4.40
C THR A 45 0.68 -0.23 5.01
N PHE A 46 1.13 0.60 5.95
CA PHE A 46 2.51 0.53 6.44
C PHE A 46 2.65 0.17 7.92
N VAL A 47 1.76 0.64 8.79
CA VAL A 47 1.99 0.56 10.24
C VAL A 47 1.97 -0.87 10.78
N PRO A 48 0.93 -1.71 10.51
CA PRO A 48 0.96 -3.11 10.93
C PRO A 48 2.22 -3.83 10.46
N GLY A 49 2.62 -3.68 9.20
CA GLY A 49 3.84 -4.28 8.67
C GLY A 49 5.13 -3.80 9.36
N ILE A 50 5.28 -2.49 9.60
CA ILE A 50 6.44 -1.94 10.34
C ILE A 50 6.54 -2.56 11.74
N THR A 51 5.40 -2.73 12.43
CA THR A 51 5.40 -3.37 13.76
C THR A 51 5.80 -4.84 13.70
N VAL A 52 5.39 -5.57 12.66
CA VAL A 52 5.80 -6.97 12.43
C VAL A 52 7.29 -7.07 12.10
N ILE A 53 7.84 -6.19 11.26
CA ILE A 53 9.30 -6.11 10.97
C ILE A 53 10.09 -6.00 12.28
N LYS A 54 9.67 -5.11 13.19
CA LYS A 54 10.33 -4.92 14.48
C LYS A 54 10.14 -6.10 15.41
N LEU A 55 8.92 -6.64 15.49
CA LEU A 55 8.61 -7.84 16.27
C LEU A 55 9.53 -9.01 15.88
N LEU A 56 9.72 -9.23 14.58
CA LEU A 56 10.53 -10.33 14.03
C LEU A 56 12.04 -10.03 13.98
N LYS A 57 12.48 -8.82 14.33
CA LYS A 57 13.89 -8.39 14.23
C LYS A 57 14.46 -8.56 12.82
N MET A 58 13.65 -8.31 11.80
CA MET A 58 14.08 -8.45 10.40
C MET A 58 15.18 -7.44 10.08
N LYS A 59 16.28 -7.92 9.49
CA LYS A 59 17.37 -7.09 9.00
C LYS A 59 17.06 -6.67 7.59
N VAL A 60 16.40 -5.52 7.45
CA VAL A 60 16.05 -4.95 6.15
C VAL A 60 17.05 -3.84 5.81
N SER A 61 17.54 -3.81 4.58
CA SER A 61 18.57 -2.87 4.14
C SER A 61 18.00 -1.77 3.25
N GLY A 62 17.92 -0.55 3.79
CA GLY A 62 17.49 0.63 3.04
C GLY A 62 15.97 0.84 2.99
N LEU A 63 15.60 2.04 2.54
CA LEU A 63 14.23 2.55 2.62
C LEU A 63 13.27 1.80 1.69
N ALA A 64 13.67 1.54 0.45
CA ALA A 64 12.78 0.89 -0.52
C ALA A 64 12.45 -0.56 -0.13
N GLU A 65 13.43 -1.31 0.38
CA GLU A 65 13.22 -2.67 0.89
C GLU A 65 12.31 -2.64 2.14
N THR A 66 12.51 -1.66 3.03
CA THR A 66 11.66 -1.46 4.23
C THR A 66 10.22 -1.14 3.85
N LEU A 67 9.99 -0.27 2.85
CA LEU A 67 8.65 0.05 2.36
C LEU A 67 7.93 -1.18 1.79
N LEU A 68 8.63 -2.02 1.02
CA LEU A 68 8.05 -3.24 0.45
C LEU A 68 7.68 -4.26 1.53
N PHE A 69 8.59 -4.52 2.48
CA PHE A 69 8.29 -5.42 3.60
C PHE A 69 7.16 -4.87 4.46
N ALA A 70 7.14 -3.56 4.71
CA ALA A 70 6.08 -2.92 5.48
C ALA A 70 4.73 -3.10 4.78
N ALA A 71 4.63 -2.77 3.49
CA ALA A 71 3.41 -2.94 2.70
C ALA A 71 2.95 -4.41 2.66
N GLY A 72 3.85 -5.33 2.30
CA GLY A 72 3.53 -6.75 2.17
C GLY A 72 3.09 -7.40 3.49
N LEU A 73 3.81 -7.14 4.59
CA LEU A 73 3.45 -7.66 5.91
C LEU A 73 2.16 -7.03 6.43
N SER A 74 1.89 -5.77 6.08
CA SER A 74 0.63 -5.12 6.47
C SER A 74 -0.55 -5.74 5.73
N ILE A 75 -0.45 -5.92 4.42
CA ILE A 75 -1.45 -6.61 3.59
C ILE A 75 -1.75 -8.00 4.14
N ALA A 76 -0.71 -8.79 4.43
CA ALA A 76 -0.84 -10.12 5.02
C ALA A 76 -1.54 -10.06 6.40
N SER A 77 -1.13 -9.13 7.26
CA SER A 77 -1.72 -8.95 8.59
C SER A 77 -3.20 -8.57 8.50
N LEU A 78 -3.56 -7.63 7.62
CA LEU A 78 -4.95 -7.19 7.44
C LEU A 78 -5.84 -8.34 6.94
N MET A 79 -5.38 -9.16 6.01
CA MET A 79 -6.14 -10.35 5.57
C MET A 79 -6.39 -11.33 6.72
N LEU A 80 -5.36 -11.60 7.54
CA LEU A 80 -5.48 -12.49 8.69
C LEU A 80 -6.37 -11.92 9.80
N ILE A 81 -6.24 -10.62 10.10
CA ILE A 81 -7.07 -9.92 11.09
C ILE A 81 -8.53 -9.90 10.62
N GLY A 82 -8.77 -9.57 9.35
CA GLY A 82 -10.11 -9.61 8.76
C GLY A 82 -10.75 -10.98 8.88
N LEU A 83 -9.98 -12.04 8.57
CA LEU A 83 -10.45 -13.41 8.70
C LEU A 83 -10.76 -13.76 10.17
N PHE A 84 -9.92 -13.34 11.11
CA PHE A 84 -10.13 -13.57 12.54
C PHE A 84 -11.38 -12.85 13.06
N VAL A 85 -11.52 -11.57 12.75
CA VAL A 85 -12.70 -10.76 13.11
C VAL A 85 -13.96 -11.35 12.50
N ASN A 86 -13.89 -11.84 11.26
CA ASN A 86 -15.03 -12.48 10.59
C ASN A 86 -15.58 -13.70 11.37
N GLN A 87 -14.74 -14.44 12.09
CA GLN A 87 -15.19 -15.58 12.91
C GLN A 87 -16.07 -15.16 14.10
N LEU A 88 -16.10 -13.87 14.48
CA LEU A 88 -17.02 -13.40 15.51
C LEU A 88 -18.49 -13.56 15.11
N ASN A 89 -18.80 -13.64 13.81
CA ASN A 89 -20.16 -13.96 13.36
C ASN A 89 -20.58 -15.37 13.77
N SER A 90 -19.74 -16.38 13.49
CA SER A 90 -20.05 -17.78 13.82
C SER A 90 -19.91 -18.10 15.31
N LEU A 91 -18.93 -17.50 16.00
CA LEU A 91 -18.62 -17.80 17.40
C LEU A 91 -19.48 -17.02 18.40
N CYS A 92 -19.79 -15.75 18.09
CA CYS A 92 -20.47 -14.83 19.01
C CYS A 92 -21.84 -14.35 18.48
N GLY A 93 -22.26 -14.80 17.30
CA GLY A 93 -23.54 -14.38 16.69
C GLY A 93 -23.57 -12.91 16.24
N ILE A 94 -22.42 -12.27 16.08
CA ILE A 94 -22.34 -10.86 15.66
C ILE A 94 -22.67 -10.77 14.17
N LEU A 95 -23.79 -10.15 13.81
CA LEU A 95 -24.29 -10.11 12.42
C LEU A 95 -23.35 -9.40 11.43
N LYS A 96 -22.64 -8.35 11.87
CA LYS A 96 -21.75 -7.53 11.02
C LYS A 96 -20.36 -7.37 11.65
N PRO A 97 -19.56 -8.45 11.73
CA PRO A 97 -18.24 -8.42 12.35
C PRO A 97 -17.26 -7.52 11.59
N LEU A 98 -17.42 -7.33 10.27
CA LEU A 98 -16.51 -6.50 9.47
C LEU A 98 -16.81 -5.00 9.59
N SER A 99 -17.65 -4.57 10.54
CA SER A 99 -17.91 -3.14 10.74
C SER A 99 -16.71 -2.41 11.37
N LEU A 100 -16.67 -1.08 11.21
CA LEU A 100 -15.66 -0.18 11.78
C LEU A 100 -15.40 -0.47 13.27
N THR A 101 -16.47 -0.71 14.04
CA THR A 101 -16.46 -0.93 15.48
C THR A 101 -15.66 -2.16 15.91
N PHE A 102 -15.55 -3.18 15.07
CA PHE A 102 -14.79 -4.40 15.40
C PHE A 102 -13.44 -4.44 14.67
N LEU A 103 -13.39 -4.04 13.40
CA LEU A 103 -12.16 -4.06 12.61
C LEU A 103 -11.08 -3.13 13.17
N LEU A 104 -11.42 -1.87 13.44
CA LEU A 104 -10.43 -0.88 13.85
C LEU A 104 -9.81 -1.23 15.23
N PRO A 105 -10.59 -1.59 16.27
CA PRO A 105 -10.00 -2.06 17.52
C PRO A 105 -9.18 -3.34 17.36
N ALA A 106 -9.57 -4.28 16.50
CA ALA A 106 -8.80 -5.50 16.25
C ALA A 106 -7.42 -5.18 15.63
N ILE A 107 -7.37 -4.30 14.62
CA ILE A 107 -6.12 -3.86 14.00
C ILE A 107 -5.26 -3.10 15.02
N ASN A 108 -5.83 -2.18 15.78
CA ASN A 108 -5.10 -1.43 16.79
C ASN A 108 -4.55 -2.33 17.91
N THR A 109 -5.33 -3.32 18.33
CA THR A 109 -4.91 -4.31 19.33
C THR A 109 -3.75 -5.15 18.80
N PHE A 110 -3.83 -5.62 17.55
CA PHE A 110 -2.74 -6.36 16.91
C PHE A 110 -1.45 -5.54 16.84
N VAL A 111 -1.54 -4.28 16.38
CA VAL A 111 -0.40 -3.35 16.29
C VAL A 111 0.19 -3.12 17.68
N LEU A 112 -0.64 -2.87 18.69
CA LEU A 112 -0.21 -2.64 20.07
C LEU A 112 0.52 -3.87 20.64
N ILE A 113 -0.05 -5.06 20.49
CA ILE A 113 0.59 -6.33 20.90
C ILE A 113 1.94 -6.48 20.22
N CYS A 114 2.02 -6.26 18.90
CA CYS A 114 3.26 -6.37 18.15
C CYS A 114 4.35 -5.43 18.70
N VAL A 115 4.00 -4.18 19.01
CA VAL A 115 4.96 -3.20 19.55
C VAL A 115 5.36 -3.52 20.99
N VAL A 116 4.42 -3.88 21.85
CA VAL A 116 4.70 -4.24 23.24
C VAL A 116 5.62 -5.46 23.29
N VAL A 117 5.33 -6.51 22.51
CA VAL A 117 6.19 -7.69 22.44
C VAL A 117 7.56 -7.34 21.85
N ALA A 118 7.63 -6.48 20.82
CA ALA A 118 8.91 -6.01 20.30
C ALA A 118 9.74 -5.24 21.36
N TYR A 119 9.09 -4.40 22.16
CA TYR A 119 9.72 -3.68 23.27
C TYR A 119 10.24 -4.64 24.35
N LEU A 120 9.42 -5.59 24.80
CA LEU A 120 9.80 -6.59 25.80
C LEU A 120 10.95 -7.49 25.34
N ARG A 121 11.07 -7.75 24.03
CA ARG A 121 12.20 -8.50 23.44
C ARG A 121 13.51 -7.71 23.37
N GLY A 122 13.55 -6.51 23.95
CA GLY A 122 14.73 -5.65 24.00
C GLY A 122 15.22 -5.28 22.60
N VAL A 123 14.31 -5.10 21.64
CA VAL A 123 14.67 -4.61 20.31
C VAL A 123 15.22 -3.21 20.48
N LYS A 124 16.56 -3.08 20.53
CA LYS A 124 17.22 -1.78 20.59
C LYS A 124 16.73 -0.93 19.42
N GLU A 125 16.32 0.29 19.72
CA GLU A 125 15.96 1.28 18.72
C GLU A 125 17.18 1.55 17.82
N ARG A 126 17.28 0.82 16.71
CA ARG A 126 17.91 1.38 15.52
C ARG A 126 16.83 2.15 14.80
N THR A 127 16.42 3.26 15.40
CA THR A 127 15.79 4.33 14.63
C THR A 127 16.92 4.94 13.80
N GLN A 128 17.33 4.24 12.75
CA GLN A 128 17.90 4.94 11.62
C GLN A 128 16.72 5.70 11.04
N LEU A 129 16.44 6.89 11.58
CA LEU A 129 15.81 7.93 10.81
C LEU A 129 16.61 7.94 9.51
N PHE A 130 16.02 7.41 8.44
CA PHE A 130 16.64 7.42 7.13
C PHE A 130 16.66 8.90 6.72
N ILE A 131 17.67 9.62 7.20
CA ILE A 131 17.95 10.98 6.75
C ILE A 131 18.37 10.80 5.31
N PHE A 132 17.39 10.98 4.42
CA PHE A 132 17.61 10.91 3.00
C PHE A 132 18.44 12.14 2.65
N ARG A 133 19.76 11.96 2.54
CA ARG A 133 20.64 13.01 2.04
C ARG A 133 20.38 13.10 0.54
N VAL A 134 19.46 13.98 0.17
CA VAL A 134 19.13 14.23 -1.23
C VAL A 134 20.33 14.93 -1.87
N GLU A 135 21.06 14.23 -2.73
CA GLU A 135 22.22 14.79 -3.44
C GLU A 135 21.78 15.93 -4.39
N ASN A 136 20.59 15.81 -5.00
CA ASN A 136 20.03 16.79 -5.93
C ASN A 136 18.51 16.97 -5.71
N PRO A 137 18.09 17.93 -4.86
CA PRO A 137 16.68 18.12 -4.51
C PRO A 137 15.82 18.51 -5.71
N LEU A 138 16.37 19.25 -6.67
CA LEU A 138 15.68 19.63 -7.90
C LEU A 138 15.31 18.40 -8.75
N ILE A 139 16.23 17.44 -8.91
CA ILE A 139 15.96 16.21 -9.70
C ILE A 139 14.87 15.39 -9.01
N VAL A 140 14.95 15.23 -7.68
CA VAL A 140 13.93 14.51 -6.91
C VAL A 140 12.57 15.20 -7.03
N LEU A 141 12.52 16.52 -6.92
CA LEU A 141 11.29 17.29 -7.10
C LEU A 141 10.71 17.10 -8.50
N LEU A 142 11.52 17.20 -9.55
CA LEU A 142 11.09 16.99 -10.94
C LEU A 142 10.53 15.58 -11.15
N LEU A 143 11.17 14.55 -10.60
CA LEU A 143 10.68 13.17 -10.65
C LEU A 143 9.33 13.02 -9.92
N LEU A 144 9.19 13.63 -8.74
CA LEU A 144 7.95 13.58 -7.96
C LEU A 144 6.77 14.34 -8.61
N CYS A 145 7.04 15.24 -9.56
CA CYS A 145 5.99 15.92 -10.34
C CYS A 145 5.37 15.03 -11.44
N ILE A 146 6.03 13.94 -11.85
CA ILE A 146 5.57 13.08 -12.96
C ILE A 146 4.25 12.36 -12.61
N PRO A 147 4.08 11.71 -11.43
CA PRO A 147 2.84 11.00 -11.13
C PRO A 147 1.62 11.93 -11.02
N PRO A 148 1.68 13.10 -10.34
CA PRO A 148 0.59 14.08 -10.38
C PRO A 148 0.24 14.53 -11.80
N LEU A 149 1.23 14.76 -12.66
CA LEU A 149 1.00 15.14 -14.05
C LEU A 149 0.29 14.03 -14.83
N SER A 150 0.65 12.77 -14.58
CA SER A 150 -0.03 11.61 -15.15
C SER A 150 -1.48 11.50 -14.70
N ILE A 151 -1.76 11.69 -13.40
CA ILE A 151 -3.11 11.71 -12.84
C ILE A 151 -3.95 12.81 -13.50
N VAL A 152 -3.42 14.03 -13.57
CA VAL A 152 -4.10 15.15 -14.23
C VAL A 152 -4.35 14.84 -15.70
N GLY A 153 -3.34 14.33 -16.41
CA GLY A 153 -3.49 13.95 -17.82
C GLY A 153 -4.51 12.85 -18.07
N ALA A 154 -4.60 11.86 -17.19
CA ALA A 154 -5.61 10.80 -17.27
C ALA A 154 -7.03 11.37 -17.09
N ILE A 155 -7.21 12.20 -16.07
CA ILE A 155 -8.50 12.85 -15.79
C ILE A 155 -8.90 13.77 -16.94
N THR A 156 -7.98 14.59 -17.48
CA THR A 156 -8.32 15.49 -18.59
C THR A 156 -8.66 14.74 -19.88
N SER A 157 -7.91 13.66 -20.15
CA SER A 157 -8.18 12.79 -21.31
C SER A 157 -9.54 12.11 -21.19
N GLY A 158 -9.87 11.62 -20.00
CA GLY A 158 -11.14 10.94 -19.74
C GLY A 158 -12.35 11.85 -19.75
N ALA A 159 -12.26 12.98 -19.05
CA ALA A 159 -13.40 13.87 -18.82
C ALA A 159 -13.63 14.86 -19.97
N TYR A 160 -12.56 15.33 -20.63
CA TYR A 160 -12.63 16.39 -21.64
C TYR A 160 -12.17 15.94 -23.03
N GLY A 161 -11.66 14.72 -23.18
CA GLY A 161 -11.09 14.23 -24.44
C GLY A 161 -9.75 14.86 -24.82
N ASP A 162 -9.13 15.64 -23.92
CA ASP A 162 -7.81 16.25 -24.15
C ASP A 162 -6.69 15.38 -23.57
N ASN A 163 -5.95 14.73 -24.45
CA ASN A 163 -4.84 13.83 -24.12
C ASN A 163 -3.46 14.49 -24.20
N ARG A 164 -3.35 15.81 -24.42
CA ARG A 164 -2.06 16.50 -24.59
C ARG A 164 -1.14 16.37 -23.37
N ILE A 165 -1.69 16.60 -22.17
CA ILE A 165 -0.94 16.47 -20.91
C ILE A 165 -0.45 15.04 -20.72
N LEU A 166 -1.30 14.07 -21.05
CA LEU A 166 -1.00 12.66 -20.90
C LEU A 166 0.10 12.22 -21.88
N LEU A 167 0.01 12.60 -23.16
CA LEU A 167 1.04 12.35 -24.16
C LEU A 167 2.38 12.98 -23.76
N PHE A 168 2.33 14.22 -23.27
CA PHE A 168 3.51 14.92 -22.74
C PHE A 168 4.16 14.16 -21.56
N THR A 169 3.34 13.62 -20.65
CA THR A 169 3.83 12.80 -19.54
C THR A 169 4.52 11.52 -20.01
N LEU A 170 3.96 10.84 -21.03
CA LEU A 170 4.58 9.65 -21.62
C LEU A 170 5.94 9.97 -22.28
N ILE A 171 6.04 11.12 -22.96
CA ILE A 171 7.31 11.60 -23.51
C ILE A 171 8.32 11.86 -22.39
N ILE A 172 7.92 12.49 -21.28
CA ILE A 172 8.80 12.69 -20.12
C ILE A 172 9.29 11.34 -19.57
N ILE A 173 8.41 10.36 -19.40
CA ILE A 173 8.77 9.02 -18.90
C ILE A 173 9.82 8.37 -19.83
N ALA A 174 9.61 8.44 -21.14
CA ALA A 174 10.57 7.94 -22.14
C ALA A 174 11.92 8.66 -22.05
N ILE A 175 11.93 9.99 -21.90
CA ILE A 175 13.17 10.76 -21.71
C ILE A 175 13.87 10.36 -20.41
N VAL A 176 13.15 10.24 -19.29
CA VAL A 176 13.70 9.82 -18.00
C VAL A 176 14.32 8.44 -18.13
N PHE A 177 13.67 7.49 -18.81
CA PHE A 177 14.23 6.17 -19.09
C PHE A 177 15.54 6.26 -19.89
N ILE A 178 15.54 6.98 -21.03
CA ILE A 178 16.73 7.13 -21.89
C ILE A 178 17.89 7.77 -21.11
N VAL A 179 17.63 8.87 -20.40
CA VAL A 179 18.65 9.57 -19.61
C VAL A 179 19.20 8.65 -18.52
N THR A 180 18.35 7.90 -17.81
CA THR A 180 18.79 6.96 -16.77
C THR A 180 19.66 5.83 -17.34
N VAL A 181 19.33 5.31 -18.52
CA VAL A 181 20.05 4.19 -19.15
C VAL A 181 21.38 4.61 -19.77
N PHE A 182 21.42 5.76 -20.45
CA PHE A 182 22.57 6.17 -21.26
C PHE A 182 23.46 7.21 -20.57
N SER A 183 22.95 8.02 -19.66
CA SER A 183 23.71 9.10 -19.01
C SER A 183 24.22 8.70 -17.63
N LYS A 184 25.33 7.95 -17.58
CA LYS A 184 25.99 7.52 -16.32
C LYS A 184 26.32 8.67 -15.35
N LYS A 185 26.50 9.91 -15.84
CA LYS A 185 26.84 11.09 -15.03
C LYS A 185 25.62 11.90 -14.57
N ALA A 186 24.47 11.76 -15.23
CA ALA A 186 23.32 12.63 -14.98
C ALA A 186 22.50 12.19 -13.76
N ILE A 187 22.39 10.86 -13.53
CA ILE A 187 21.55 10.28 -12.48
C ILE A 187 22.36 9.26 -11.68
N SER A 188 22.46 9.51 -10.37
CA SER A 188 23.05 8.58 -9.42
C SER A 188 22.21 7.30 -9.32
N SER A 189 22.83 6.13 -9.26
CA SER A 189 22.10 4.85 -9.17
C SER A 189 21.29 4.71 -7.87
N ARG A 190 21.61 5.53 -6.86
CA ARG A 190 20.80 5.70 -5.64
C ARG A 190 19.37 6.16 -5.91
N LEU A 191 19.13 6.83 -7.05
CA LEU A 191 17.79 7.30 -7.44
C LEU A 191 16.99 6.27 -8.25
N TYR A 192 17.58 5.15 -8.69
CA TYR A 192 16.88 4.16 -9.49
C TYR A 192 15.62 3.60 -8.81
N PRO A 193 15.61 3.25 -7.50
CA PRO A 193 14.38 2.84 -6.83
C PRO A 193 13.26 3.89 -6.92
N LEU A 194 13.61 5.17 -6.75
CA LEU A 194 12.64 6.27 -6.83
C LEU A 194 12.10 6.42 -8.26
N ILE A 195 12.98 6.37 -9.26
CA ILE A 195 12.59 6.50 -10.67
C ILE A 195 11.66 5.35 -11.07
N VAL A 196 11.98 4.11 -10.68
CA VAL A 196 11.11 2.94 -10.92
C VAL A 196 9.74 3.16 -10.29
N LEU A 197 9.67 3.59 -9.04
CA LEU A 197 8.40 3.84 -8.34
C LEU A 197 7.59 4.97 -9.01
N VAL A 198 8.25 6.07 -9.40
CA VAL A 198 7.63 7.21 -10.08
C VAL A 198 7.03 6.79 -11.42
N ILE A 199 7.79 6.03 -12.22
CA ILE A 199 7.29 5.51 -13.51
C ILE A 199 6.13 4.54 -13.27
N ALA A 200 6.25 3.63 -12.30
CA ALA A 200 5.19 2.68 -11.95
C ALA A 200 3.89 3.39 -11.58
N LEU A 201 3.95 4.35 -10.65
CA LEU A 201 2.79 5.13 -10.21
C LEU A 201 2.14 5.89 -11.37
N SER A 202 2.97 6.52 -12.22
CA SER A 202 2.48 7.26 -13.38
C SER A 202 1.76 6.33 -14.36
N MET A 203 2.39 5.20 -14.74
CA MET A 203 1.82 4.26 -15.68
C MET A 203 0.51 3.64 -15.17
N VAL A 204 0.48 3.24 -13.89
CA VAL A 204 -0.72 2.61 -13.31
C VAL A 204 -1.87 3.62 -13.18
N TYR A 205 -1.61 4.85 -12.71
CA TYR A 205 -2.68 5.84 -12.57
C TYR A 205 -3.13 6.45 -13.89
N HIS A 206 -2.26 6.50 -14.90
CA HIS A 206 -2.67 6.79 -16.28
C HIS A 206 -3.81 5.85 -16.71
N ALA A 207 -3.65 4.55 -16.55
CA ALA A 207 -4.67 3.57 -16.95
C ALA A 207 -5.88 3.58 -16.00
N ALA A 208 -5.64 3.64 -14.68
CA ALA A 208 -6.71 3.51 -13.69
C ALA A 208 -7.65 4.71 -13.64
N LEU A 209 -7.18 5.94 -13.92
CA LEU A 209 -7.95 7.17 -13.74
C LEU A 209 -8.48 7.80 -15.04
N ILE A 210 -8.36 7.09 -16.17
CA ILE A 210 -8.82 7.58 -17.49
C ILE A 210 -10.36 7.64 -17.63
N SER A 211 -11.10 6.94 -16.78
CA SER A 211 -12.57 6.99 -16.76
C SER A 211 -13.02 7.14 -15.32
N ASP A 212 -14.22 7.64 -15.10
CA ASP A 212 -14.93 7.60 -13.82
C ASP A 212 -15.34 6.17 -13.45
N LYS A 213 -15.68 5.36 -14.44
CA LYS A 213 -16.07 3.95 -14.29
C LYS A 213 -14.87 3.04 -14.10
N LEU A 214 -15.16 1.78 -13.78
CA LEU A 214 -14.17 0.72 -13.70
C LEU A 214 -13.85 0.24 -15.12
N VAL A 215 -12.64 0.53 -15.59
CA VAL A 215 -12.15 0.05 -16.90
C VAL A 215 -11.25 -1.14 -16.65
N HIS A 216 -11.67 -2.31 -17.13
CA HIS A 216 -10.97 -3.55 -16.84
C HIS A 216 -9.80 -3.86 -17.78
N PHE A 217 -9.70 -3.25 -18.98
CA PHE A 217 -8.69 -3.62 -19.99
C PHE A 217 -8.44 -5.14 -20.16
N GLY A 218 -9.49 -5.97 -20.02
CA GLY A 218 -9.39 -7.45 -20.09
C GLY A 218 -9.07 -8.17 -18.77
N SER A 219 -8.96 -7.45 -17.65
CA SER A 219 -8.83 -8.00 -16.30
C SER A 219 -10.16 -8.46 -15.70
N ASP A 220 -10.05 -9.20 -14.60
CA ASP A 220 -11.14 -9.71 -13.76
C ASP A 220 -11.63 -8.74 -12.69
N VAL A 221 -11.08 -7.51 -12.63
CA VAL A 221 -11.40 -6.49 -11.62
C VAL A 221 -12.91 -6.22 -11.45
N PRO A 222 -13.78 -6.23 -12.48
CA PRO A 222 -15.22 -6.08 -12.26
C PRO A 222 -15.83 -7.23 -11.45
N GLY A 223 -15.35 -8.46 -11.66
CA GLY A 223 -15.74 -9.63 -10.87
C GLY A 223 -15.23 -9.52 -9.43
N GLU A 224 -14.01 -9.01 -9.25
CA GLU A 224 -13.42 -8.74 -7.93
C GLU A 224 -14.23 -7.71 -7.13
N VAL A 225 -14.59 -6.59 -7.76
CA VAL A 225 -15.47 -5.56 -7.15
C VAL A 225 -16.84 -6.15 -6.81
N PHE A 226 -17.40 -6.99 -7.68
CA PHE A 226 -18.68 -7.64 -7.43
C PHE A 226 -18.65 -8.53 -6.18
N VAL A 227 -17.66 -9.43 -6.06
CA VAL A 227 -17.55 -10.31 -4.88
C VAL A 227 -17.21 -9.53 -3.60
N GLN A 228 -16.44 -8.45 -3.71
CA GLN A 228 -16.16 -7.57 -2.59
C GLN A 228 -17.44 -6.87 -2.11
N LYS A 229 -18.27 -6.33 -3.01
CA LYS A 229 -19.52 -5.65 -2.66
C LYS A 229 -20.53 -6.56 -1.96
N ILE A 230 -20.53 -7.86 -2.28
CA ILE A 230 -21.32 -8.86 -1.55
C ILE A 230 -20.90 -8.87 -0.07
N VAL A 231 -19.60 -9.00 0.19
CA VAL A 231 -19.04 -9.11 1.55
C VAL A 231 -19.24 -7.82 2.35
N GLU A 232 -19.07 -6.67 1.70
CA GLU A 232 -19.32 -5.37 2.31
C GLU A 232 -20.79 -5.17 2.70
N ARG A 233 -21.72 -5.52 1.80
CA ARG A 233 -23.17 -5.43 2.05
C ARG A 233 -23.57 -6.35 3.21
N ASP A 234 -23.11 -7.59 3.18
CA ASP A 234 -23.48 -8.62 4.15
C ASP A 234 -22.81 -8.36 5.51
N GLY A 235 -21.64 -7.70 5.52
CA GLY A 235 -20.90 -7.34 6.72
C GLY A 235 -20.09 -8.50 7.32
N TYR A 236 -20.07 -9.65 6.63
CA TYR A 236 -19.28 -10.83 6.92
C TYR A 236 -18.93 -11.55 5.62
N TRP A 237 -17.91 -12.40 5.67
CA TRP A 237 -17.46 -13.23 4.56
C TRP A 237 -17.78 -14.70 4.81
N ASN A 238 -18.30 -15.38 3.79
CA ASN A 238 -18.55 -16.82 3.80
C ASN A 238 -17.80 -17.47 2.62
N PRO A 239 -16.91 -18.46 2.85
CA PRO A 239 -16.15 -19.10 1.78
C PRO A 239 -17.01 -19.70 0.65
N ARG A 240 -18.23 -20.15 0.95
CA ARG A 240 -19.13 -20.73 -0.07
C ARG A 240 -19.72 -19.69 -1.02
N GLY A 241 -19.74 -18.42 -0.61
CA GLY A 241 -20.39 -17.33 -1.33
C GLY A 241 -21.91 -17.53 -1.51
N PRO A 242 -22.60 -16.52 -2.06
CA PRO A 242 -24.03 -16.61 -2.36
C PRO A 242 -24.35 -17.32 -3.68
N HIS A 243 -23.35 -17.51 -4.55
CA HIS A 243 -23.48 -18.10 -5.89
C HIS A 243 -22.58 -19.34 -6.05
N PRO A 244 -22.82 -20.42 -5.27
CA PRO A 244 -21.99 -21.62 -5.31
C PRO A 244 -22.02 -22.34 -6.68
N GLU A 245 -23.04 -22.11 -7.50
CA GLU A 245 -23.18 -22.63 -8.85
C GLU A 245 -22.20 -22.02 -9.87
N SER A 246 -21.62 -20.84 -9.58
CA SER A 246 -20.71 -20.15 -10.49
C SER A 246 -19.26 -20.34 -10.03
N GLU A 247 -18.51 -21.18 -10.73
CA GLU A 247 -17.09 -21.41 -10.40
C GLU A 247 -16.24 -20.14 -10.47
N SER A 248 -16.49 -19.25 -11.45
CA SER A 248 -15.72 -18.02 -11.61
C SER A 248 -15.90 -17.06 -10.44
N VAL A 249 -17.15 -16.90 -9.99
CA VAL A 249 -17.49 -16.11 -8.81
C VAL A 249 -16.94 -16.77 -7.55
N GLY A 250 -17.11 -18.08 -7.40
CA GLY A 250 -16.62 -18.85 -6.25
C GLY A 250 -15.12 -18.75 -6.06
N ARG A 251 -14.33 -18.82 -7.14
CA ARG A 251 -12.86 -18.67 -7.11
C ARG A 251 -12.46 -17.31 -6.56
N SER A 252 -13.04 -16.24 -7.10
CA SER A 252 -12.74 -14.86 -6.67
C SER A 252 -13.22 -14.60 -5.23
N HIS A 253 -14.40 -15.13 -4.89
CA HIS A 253 -15.00 -14.98 -3.56
C HIS A 253 -14.18 -15.69 -2.47
N ALA A 254 -13.48 -16.78 -2.79
CA ALA A 254 -12.63 -17.50 -1.84
C ALA A 254 -11.34 -16.74 -1.47
N MET A 255 -10.93 -15.74 -2.25
CA MET A 255 -9.66 -15.04 -2.08
C MET A 255 -9.80 -13.86 -1.10
N LEU A 256 -9.11 -13.94 0.05
CA LEU A 256 -9.14 -12.87 1.07
C LEU A 256 -8.57 -11.54 0.54
N GLY A 257 -7.60 -11.62 -0.38
CA GLY A 257 -7.02 -10.46 -1.06
C GLY A 257 -7.99 -9.75 -2.02
N VAL A 258 -9.06 -10.42 -2.44
CA VAL A 258 -10.09 -9.88 -3.35
C VAL A 258 -11.36 -9.50 -2.59
N THR A 259 -11.62 -10.12 -1.44
CA THR A 259 -12.85 -9.93 -0.67
C THR A 259 -12.63 -9.12 0.61
N LEU A 260 -11.93 -9.69 1.59
CA LEU A 260 -11.73 -9.08 2.90
C LEU A 260 -10.83 -7.85 2.85
N LEU A 261 -9.67 -7.92 2.19
CA LEU A 261 -8.73 -6.81 2.14
C LEU A 261 -9.34 -5.53 1.55
N PRO A 262 -10.01 -5.55 0.38
CA PRO A 262 -10.62 -4.33 -0.15
C PRO A 262 -11.86 -3.91 0.65
N THR A 263 -12.58 -4.85 1.28
CA THR A 263 -13.68 -4.52 2.22
C THR A 263 -13.17 -3.78 3.46
N ILE A 264 -12.03 -4.18 4.02
CA ILE A 264 -11.39 -3.47 5.14
C ILE A 264 -11.05 -2.03 4.72
N TYR A 265 -10.43 -1.84 3.55
CA TYR A 265 -10.14 -0.50 3.05
C TYR A 265 -11.42 0.32 2.80
N SER A 266 -12.46 -0.27 2.19
CA SER A 266 -13.74 0.40 1.95
C SER A 266 -14.36 0.91 3.25
N ILE A 267 -14.51 0.02 4.24
CA ILE A 267 -15.17 0.32 5.51
C ILE A 267 -14.36 1.30 6.36
N LEU A 268 -13.04 1.08 6.49
CA LEU A 268 -12.21 1.92 7.34
C LEU A 268 -11.95 3.30 6.73
N LEU A 269 -11.85 3.40 5.40
CA LEU A 269 -11.60 4.68 4.72
C LEU A 269 -12.87 5.38 4.23
N ASN A 270 -14.04 4.73 4.34
CA ASN A 270 -15.33 5.20 3.82
C ASN A 270 -15.22 5.61 2.35
N LEU A 271 -14.78 4.66 1.53
CA LEU A 271 -14.56 4.83 0.11
C LEU A 271 -15.31 3.77 -0.67
N ASP A 272 -16.03 4.16 -1.73
CA ASP A 272 -16.65 3.17 -2.61
C ASP A 272 -15.62 2.20 -3.18
N SER A 273 -16.03 0.95 -3.34
CA SER A 273 -15.23 -0.15 -3.86
C SER A 273 -14.49 0.22 -5.14
N ILE A 274 -15.13 0.93 -6.08
CA ILE A 274 -14.49 1.31 -7.34
C ILE A 274 -13.26 2.19 -7.06
N LEU A 275 -13.35 3.11 -6.12
CA LEU A 275 -12.21 3.94 -5.71
C LEU A 275 -11.15 3.13 -4.97
N VAL A 276 -11.54 2.14 -4.15
CA VAL A 276 -10.58 1.25 -3.48
C VAL A 276 -9.70 0.53 -4.51
N PHE A 277 -10.30 -0.06 -5.54
CA PHE A 277 -9.55 -0.76 -6.58
C PHE A 277 -8.75 0.21 -7.48
N LYS A 278 -9.31 1.37 -7.84
CA LYS A 278 -8.63 2.33 -8.72
C LYS A 278 -7.51 3.14 -8.05
N LEU A 279 -7.61 3.39 -6.75
CA LEU A 279 -6.61 4.19 -6.03
C LEU A 279 -5.62 3.30 -5.29
N PHE A 280 -6.12 2.42 -4.43
CA PHE A 280 -5.26 1.69 -3.50
C PHE A 280 -4.64 0.46 -4.11
N TYR A 281 -5.42 -0.36 -4.83
CA TYR A 281 -4.84 -1.54 -5.49
C TYR A 281 -3.85 -1.12 -6.57
N SER A 282 -4.15 -0.05 -7.30
CA SER A 282 -3.20 0.61 -8.21
C SER A 282 -1.90 1.05 -7.52
N LEU A 283 -1.98 1.65 -6.33
CA LEU A 283 -0.77 2.02 -5.56
C LEU A 283 0.01 0.79 -5.12
N LEU A 284 -0.67 -0.21 -4.57
CA LEU A 284 -0.04 -1.47 -4.14
C LEU A 284 0.62 -2.18 -5.32
N PHE A 285 -0.01 -2.18 -6.49
CA PHE A 285 0.56 -2.73 -7.70
C PHE A 285 1.80 -1.96 -8.18
N ALA A 286 1.84 -0.64 -8.01
CA ALA A 286 3.03 0.16 -8.31
C ALA A 286 4.25 -0.17 -7.43
N LEU A 287 4.08 -0.89 -6.31
CA LEU A 287 5.18 -1.43 -5.52
C LEU A 287 5.82 -2.69 -6.14
N VAL A 288 5.12 -3.39 -7.04
CA VAL A 288 5.61 -4.62 -7.68
C VAL A 288 6.87 -4.35 -8.53
N PRO A 289 6.89 -3.37 -9.45
CA PRO A 289 8.11 -3.05 -10.20
C PRO A 289 9.29 -2.63 -9.31
N LEU A 290 9.01 -1.93 -8.21
CA LEU A 290 10.02 -1.56 -7.21
C LEU A 290 10.63 -2.80 -6.55
N GLY A 291 9.80 -3.78 -6.18
CA GLY A 291 10.24 -5.07 -5.65
C GLY A 291 11.07 -5.86 -6.64
N LEU A 292 10.64 -5.94 -7.90
CA LEU A 292 11.40 -6.59 -8.96
C LEU A 292 12.76 -5.92 -9.18
N PHE A 293 12.84 -4.60 -9.19
CA PHE A 293 14.10 -3.87 -9.26
C PHE A 293 15.05 -4.23 -8.11
N ILE A 294 14.56 -4.21 -6.86
CA ILE A 294 15.37 -4.53 -5.67
C ILE A 294 15.84 -5.98 -5.66
N LEU A 295 15.01 -6.90 -6.15
CA LEU A 295 15.35 -8.31 -6.28
C LEU A 295 16.41 -8.50 -7.38
N TRP A 296 16.16 -7.99 -8.58
CA TRP A 296 17.00 -8.23 -9.76
C TRP A 296 18.36 -7.56 -9.68
N LYS A 297 18.51 -6.41 -9.01
CA LYS A 297 19.84 -5.78 -8.85
C LYS A 297 20.84 -6.65 -8.07
N ASN A 298 20.38 -7.69 -7.38
CA ASN A 298 21.25 -8.67 -6.70
C ASN A 298 21.76 -9.76 -7.65
N PHE A 299 21.11 -9.96 -8.80
CA PHE A 299 21.44 -10.99 -9.79
C PHE A 299 22.05 -10.40 -11.07
N VAL A 300 21.67 -9.18 -11.43
CA VAL A 300 22.18 -8.43 -12.58
C VAL A 300 22.63 -7.04 -12.14
N SER A 301 23.38 -6.33 -12.98
CA SER A 301 23.80 -4.96 -12.66
C SER A 301 22.60 -4.03 -12.46
N GLU A 302 22.75 -2.97 -11.65
CA GLU A 302 21.68 -2.00 -11.36
C GLU A 302 21.02 -1.43 -12.62
N LYS A 303 21.82 -1.22 -13.68
CA LYS A 303 21.32 -0.76 -14.98
C LYS A 303 20.42 -1.79 -15.64
N PHE A 304 20.82 -3.06 -15.68
CA PHE A 304 19.98 -4.11 -16.28
C PHE A 304 18.73 -4.38 -15.45
N ALA A 305 18.84 -4.37 -14.12
CA ALA A 305 17.67 -4.45 -13.24
C ALA A 305 16.67 -3.33 -13.48
N PHE A 306 17.15 -2.09 -13.68
CA PHE A 306 16.31 -0.95 -14.04
C PHE A 306 15.60 -1.16 -15.38
N VAL A 307 16.32 -1.59 -16.42
CA VAL A 307 15.74 -1.86 -17.75
C VAL A 307 14.71 -2.99 -17.69
N SER A 308 14.99 -4.07 -16.95
CA SER A 308 14.04 -5.16 -16.75
C SER A 308 12.79 -4.71 -16.01
N ALA A 309 12.92 -3.88 -14.97
CA ALA A 309 11.77 -3.33 -14.25
C ALA A 309 10.94 -2.41 -15.14
N PHE A 310 11.58 -1.59 -15.97
CA PHE A 310 10.90 -0.75 -16.95
C PHE A 310 10.13 -1.59 -17.99
N LEU A 311 10.74 -2.65 -18.51
CA LEU A 311 10.09 -3.54 -19.46
C LEU A 311 8.81 -4.16 -18.88
N PHE A 312 8.84 -4.58 -17.61
CA PHE A 312 7.66 -5.08 -16.90
C PHE A 312 6.53 -4.04 -16.83
N MET A 313 6.86 -2.75 -16.66
CA MET A 313 5.89 -1.66 -16.59
C MET A 313 5.37 -1.20 -17.95
N SER A 314 6.09 -1.50 -19.04
CA SER A 314 5.75 -1.03 -20.39
C SER A 314 4.71 -1.90 -21.12
N PHE A 315 4.21 -2.94 -20.45
CA PHE A 315 3.17 -3.85 -20.95
C PHE A 315 1.78 -3.48 -20.46
#